data_AF-A0A9N9X0N8-F1
#
_entry.id   AF-A0A9N9X0N8-F1
#
_cell.length_a   1.000
_cell.length_b   1.000
_cell.length_c   1.000
_cell.angle_alpha   90.00
_cell.angle_beta   90.00
_cell.angle_gamma   90.00
#
_symmetry.space_group_name_H-M   'P 1'
#
loop_
_entity.id
_entity.type
_entity.pdbx_description
1 polymer ?
#
loop_
_entity_poly.entity_id
_entity_poly.type
_entity_poly.pdbx_seq_one_letter_code
_entity_poly.pdbx_strand_id
1 'polypeptide(L)'
;MYLVKKDTAFYASLKTLRFFFVYPELKENSTFNVAPYMSFILSSLVFVIFIFGSSIHVVMSIRANIGGDISEDLSVILGGLGMMTNVGMFQHYQGRWSKFFTDVTNFEAFGKPTDFDRTRERGNLFATG
;
A
#
# COMPACT_ATOMS: atom_id res chain seq x y z
N MET A 1 12.11 -7.29 10.83
CA MET A 1 11.01 -7.02 9.87
C MET A 1 9.89 -8.02 10.16
N TYR A 2 8.61 -7.63 10.08
CA TYR A 2 7.49 -8.53 10.40
C TYR A 2 7.46 -9.67 9.40
N LEU A 3 7.40 -10.89 9.91
CA LEU A 3 7.63 -12.09 9.13
C LEU A 3 6.31 -12.56 8.52
N VAL A 4 6.27 -12.67 7.19
CA VAL A 4 5.04 -13.00 6.45
C VAL A 4 4.91 -14.52 6.34
N LYS A 5 4.12 -15.14 7.23
CA LYS A 5 3.76 -16.56 7.16
C LYS A 5 2.25 -16.74 7.05
N LYS A 6 1.81 -17.85 6.43
CA LYS A 6 0.39 -18.13 6.17
C LYS A 6 -0.47 -18.18 7.44
N ASP A 7 0.12 -18.54 8.57
CA ASP A 7 -0.50 -18.69 9.89
C ASP A 7 -0.42 -17.43 10.75
N THR A 8 0.16 -16.34 10.24
CA THR A 8 0.32 -15.07 10.97
C THR A 8 -0.73 -14.04 10.57
N ALA A 9 -1.05 -13.12 11.50
CA ALA A 9 -1.90 -11.99 11.20
C ALA A 9 -1.30 -11.13 10.06
N PHE A 10 -2.16 -10.44 9.32
CA PHE A 10 -1.77 -9.59 8.18
C PHE A 10 -1.11 -10.32 6.99
N TYR A 11 -1.09 -11.66 6.96
CA TYR A 11 -0.49 -12.43 5.86
C TYR A 11 -0.98 -11.99 4.48
N ALA A 12 -2.29 -11.93 4.27
CA ALA A 12 -2.88 -11.56 2.98
C ALA A 12 -2.46 -10.14 2.57
N SER A 13 -2.59 -9.17 3.47
CA SER A 13 -2.22 -7.77 3.22
C SER A 13 -0.73 -7.62 2.90
N LEU A 14 0.16 -8.22 3.70
CA LEU A 14 1.60 -8.15 3.49
C LEU A 14 2.05 -8.93 2.24
N LYS A 15 1.35 -10.01 1.88
CA LYS A 15 1.55 -10.73 0.61
C LYS A 15 1.17 -9.88 -0.59
N THR A 16 0.05 -9.15 -0.51
CA THR A 16 -0.36 -8.20 -1.55
C THR A 16 0.68 -7.07 -1.69
N LEU A 17 1.12 -6.48 -0.58
CA LEU A 17 2.17 -5.46 -0.61
C LEU A 17 3.51 -6.00 -1.16
N ARG A 18 3.83 -7.28 -0.91
CA ARG A 18 4.97 -7.97 -1.54
C ARG A 18 4.80 -8.13 -3.05
N PHE A 19 3.62 -8.51 -3.51
CA PHE A 19 3.33 -8.65 -4.93
C PHE A 19 3.54 -7.34 -5.69
N PHE A 20 3.15 -6.21 -5.09
CA PHE A 20 3.43 -4.87 -5.62
C PHE A 20 4.84 -4.35 -5.31
N PHE A 21 5.73 -5.20 -4.79
CA PHE A 21 7.09 -4.87 -4.41
C PHE A 21 7.22 -3.72 -3.38
N VAL A 22 6.14 -3.37 -2.67
CA VAL A 22 6.11 -2.31 -1.66
C VAL A 22 6.70 -2.79 -0.33
N TYR A 23 6.51 -4.07 0.01
CA TYR A 23 7.04 -4.69 1.23
C TYR A 23 8.09 -5.75 0.87
N PRO A 24 9.39 -5.55 1.17
CA PRO A 24 10.43 -6.48 0.74
C PRO A 24 10.39 -7.82 1.48
N GLU A 25 10.99 -8.83 0.86
CA GLU A 25 11.28 -10.10 1.52
C GLU A 25 12.56 -9.98 2.35
N LEU A 26 12.55 -10.53 3.57
CA LEU A 26 13.74 -10.68 4.39
C LEU A 26 14.69 -11.65 3.68
N LYS A 27 15.65 -11.13 2.92
CA LYS A 27 16.84 -11.90 2.57
C LYS A 27 17.83 -11.75 3.71
N GLU A 28 18.19 -12.88 4.29
CA GLU A 28 18.94 -12.99 5.56
C GLU A 28 20.34 -12.32 5.52
N ASN A 29 20.84 -11.88 4.35
CA ASN A 29 22.20 -11.34 4.19
C ASN A 29 22.32 -10.13 3.24
N SER A 30 21.25 -9.35 3.02
CA SER A 30 21.36 -8.14 2.17
C SER A 30 20.92 -6.88 2.91
N THR A 31 21.87 -5.97 3.14
CA THR A 31 21.64 -4.64 3.71
C THR A 31 20.91 -3.69 2.76
N PHE A 32 20.81 -4.02 1.47
CA PHE A 32 20.22 -3.15 0.46
C PHE A 32 19.24 -3.91 -0.44
N ASN A 33 17.94 -3.69 -0.23
CA ASN A 33 16.90 -4.22 -1.11
C ASN A 33 16.47 -3.16 -2.12
N VAL A 34 16.82 -3.36 -3.39
CA VAL A 34 16.55 -2.43 -4.50
C VAL A 34 15.08 -2.48 -4.96
N ALA A 35 14.38 -3.59 -4.73
CA ALA A 35 13.06 -3.83 -5.32
C ALA A 35 11.98 -2.80 -4.92
N PRO A 36 11.88 -2.36 -3.65
CA PRO A 36 10.92 -1.31 -3.27
C PRO A 36 11.19 0.03 -3.94
N TYR A 37 12.47 0.40 -4.10
CA TYR A 37 12.86 1.62 -4.79
C TYR A 37 12.53 1.55 -6.28
N MET A 38 12.77 0.42 -6.93
CA MET A 38 12.39 0.20 -8.32
C MET A 38 10.88 0.29 -8.53
N SER A 39 10.09 -0.31 -7.62
CA SER A 39 8.63 -0.20 -7.65
C SER A 39 8.17 1.25 -7.54
N PHE A 40 8.74 2.00 -6.58
CA PHE A 40 8.42 3.41 -6.40
C PHE A 40 8.76 4.25 -7.63
N ILE A 41 9.93 4.03 -8.25
CA ILE A 41 10.34 4.72 -9.48
C ILE A 41 9.38 4.40 -10.63
N LEU A 42 9.05 3.12 -10.85
CA LEU A 42 8.13 2.70 -11.90
C LEU A 42 6.73 3.30 -11.69
N SER A 43 6.20 3.26 -10.46
CA SER A 43 4.93 3.91 -10.12
C SER A 43 4.97 5.42 -10.33
N SER A 44 6.09 6.08 -10.00
CA SER A 44 6.28 7.51 -10.25
C SER A 44 6.23 7.84 -11.74
N LEU A 45 6.90 7.04 -12.58
CA LEU A 45 6.91 7.23 -14.03
C LEU A 45 5.52 7.06 -14.64
N VAL A 46 4.80 6.01 -14.24
CA VAL A 46 3.41 5.79 -14.66
C VAL A 46 2.53 6.95 -14.23
N PHE A 47 2.67 7.42 -12.99
CA PHE A 47 1.89 8.54 -12.48
C PHE A 47 2.14 9.84 -13.24
N VAL A 48 3.38 10.12 -13.65
CA VAL A 48 3.71 11.27 -14.49
C VAL A 48 2.94 11.23 -15.83
N ILE A 49 2.80 10.05 -16.45
CA ILE A 49 2.02 9.90 -17.68
C ILE A 49 0.56 10.29 -17.44
N PHE A 50 -0.05 9.83 -16.33
CA PHE A 50 -1.41 10.20 -15.97
C PHE A 50 -1.58 11.70 -15.70
N ILE A 51 -0.62 12.33 -15.01
CA ILE A 51 -0.65 13.78 -14.79
C ILE A 51 -0.66 14.53 -16.12
N PHE A 52 0.22 14.17 -17.05
CA PHE A 52 0.27 14.84 -18.36
C PHE A 52 -1.03 14.63 -19.14
N GLY A 53 -1.55 13.41 -19.18
CA GLY A 53 -2.82 13.10 -19.83
C GLY A 53 -3.98 13.92 -19.28
N SER A 54 -4.20 13.87 -17.96
CA SER A 54 -5.26 14.63 -17.30
C SER A 54 -5.08 16.14 -17.43
N SER A 55 -3.84 16.65 -17.36
CA SER A 55 -3.58 18.09 -17.54
C SER A 55 -3.94 18.55 -18.96
N ILE A 56 -3.59 17.77 -19.98
CA ILE A 56 -3.97 18.07 -21.37
C ILE A 56 -5.49 18.02 -21.52
N HIS A 57 -6.14 17.00 -20.97
CA HIS A 57 -7.59 16.85 -21.04
C HIS A 57 -8.33 18.02 -20.38
N VAL A 58 -7.88 18.47 -19.19
CA VAL A 58 -8.41 19.65 -18.51
C VAL A 58 -8.26 20.91 -19.38
N VAL A 59 -7.07 21.17 -19.93
CA VAL A 59 -6.83 22.35 -20.77
C VAL A 59 -7.73 22.35 -22.01
N MET A 60 -7.88 21.20 -22.67
CA MET A 60 -8.75 21.05 -23.83
C MET A 60 -10.23 21.25 -23.48
N SER A 61 -10.68 20.68 -22.36
CA SER A 61 -12.06 20.80 -21.89
C SER A 61 -12.43 22.25 -21.57
N ILE A 62 -11.53 22.98 -20.88
CA ILE A 62 -11.71 24.40 -20.59
C ILE A 62 -11.79 25.22 -21.88
N ARG A 63 -10.89 24.98 -22.85
CA ARG A 63 -10.86 25.70 -24.12
C ARG A 63 -12.09 25.46 -24.98
N ALA A 64 -12.58 24.23 -24.98
CA ALA A 64 -13.77 23.87 -25.73
C ALA A 64 -15.08 24.31 -25.03
N ASN A 65 -14.99 24.89 -23.82
CA ASN A 65 -16.12 25.22 -22.95
C ASN A 65 -17.07 24.03 -22.76
N ILE A 66 -16.51 22.82 -22.86
CA ILE A 66 -17.20 21.59 -22.53
C ILE A 66 -17.12 21.55 -21.02
N GLY A 67 -18.26 21.59 -20.34
CA GLY A 67 -18.35 21.34 -18.90
C GLY A 67 -18.01 19.89 -18.55
N GLY A 68 -16.98 19.33 -19.18
CA GLY A 68 -16.47 17.99 -18.98
C GLY A 68 -15.90 17.86 -17.58
N ASP A 69 -15.77 16.61 -17.14
CA ASP A 69 -15.43 16.21 -15.78
C ASP A 69 -13.98 16.56 -15.38
N ILE A 70 -13.68 17.86 -15.30
CA ILE A 70 -12.43 18.40 -14.73
C ILE A 70 -12.24 17.87 -13.30
N SER A 71 -13.34 17.62 -12.58
CA SER A 71 -13.31 16.99 -11.25
C SER A 71 -12.76 15.57 -11.28
N GLU A 72 -13.00 14.79 -12.34
CA GLU A 72 -12.45 13.44 -12.49
C GLU A 72 -10.93 13.52 -12.71
N ASP A 73 -10.47 14.38 -13.62
CA ASP A 73 -9.04 14.61 -13.86
C ASP A 73 -8.30 15.05 -12.59
N LEU A 74 -8.86 16.00 -11.85
CA LEU A 74 -8.31 16.45 -10.58
C LEU A 74 -8.29 15.30 -9.55
N SER A 75 -9.33 14.47 -9.52
CA SER A 75 -9.40 13.31 -8.62
C SER A 75 -8.31 12.28 -8.95
N VAL A 76 -8.03 12.04 -10.23
CA VAL A 76 -6.95 11.15 -10.68
C VAL A 76 -5.59 11.70 -10.23
N ILE A 77 -5.33 12.99 -10.44
CA ILE A 77 -4.07 13.64 -10.05
C ILE A 77 -3.88 13.59 -8.54
N LEU A 78 -4.88 14.03 -7.77
CA LEU A 78 -4.82 14.07 -6.30
C LEU A 78 -4.76 12.67 -5.69
N GLY A 79 -5.55 11.73 -6.20
CA GLY A 79 -5.56 10.35 -5.77
C GLY A 79 -4.21 9.67 -6.01
N GLY A 80 -3.60 9.89 -7.18
CA GLY A 80 -2.27 9.40 -7.49
C GLY A 80 -1.18 10.01 -6.60
N LEU A 81 -1.23 11.32 -6.31
CA LEU A 81 -0.32 11.97 -5.35
C LEU A 81 -0.44 11.35 -3.94
N GLY A 82 -1.66 11.12 -3.48
CA GLY A 82 -1.93 10.47 -2.20
C GLY A 82 -1.38 9.05 -2.15
N MET A 83 -1.57 8.27 -3.22
CA MET A 83 -1.00 6.94 -3.36
C MET A 83 0.53 6.98 -3.28
N MET A 84 1.19 7.85 -4.05
CA MET A 84 2.66 7.97 -4.07
C MET A 84 3.22 8.35 -2.70
N THR A 85 2.56 9.30 -2.03
CA THR A 85 2.93 9.73 -0.68
C THR A 85 2.81 8.57 0.32
N ASN A 86 1.70 7.83 0.28
CA ASN A 86 1.48 6.68 1.16
C ASN A 86 2.52 5.59 0.95
N VAL A 87 2.82 5.24 -0.30
CA VAL A 87 3.86 4.24 -0.62
C VAL A 87 5.23 4.72 -0.14
N GLY A 88 5.60 5.96 -0.42
CA GLY A 88 6.87 6.54 0.00
C GLY A 88 7.02 6.58 1.53
N MET A 89 5.98 7.01 2.25
CA MET A 89 5.97 7.00 3.72
C MET A 89 6.03 5.58 4.29
N PHE A 90 5.32 4.63 3.69
CA PHE A 90 5.34 3.24 4.13
C PHE A 90 6.73 2.63 3.99
N GLN A 91 7.42 2.89 2.87
CA GLN A 91 8.80 2.45 2.64
C GLN A 91 9.77 3.15 3.60
N HIS A 92 9.66 4.46 3.77
CA HIS A 92 10.54 5.23 4.66
C HIS A 92 10.41 4.80 6.13
N TYR A 93 9.19 4.56 6.60
CA TYR A 93 8.91 4.14 7.99
C TYR A 93 8.75 2.63 8.15
N GLN A 94 9.24 1.83 7.23
CA GLN A 94 9.05 0.38 7.21
C GLN A 94 9.48 -0.32 8.51
N GLY A 95 10.57 0.14 9.15
CA GLY A 95 11.00 -0.38 10.44
C GLY A 95 9.98 -0.14 11.56
N ARG A 96 9.33 1.04 11.55
CA ARG A 96 8.27 1.38 12.51
C ARG A 96 7.00 0.56 12.26
N TRP A 97 6.60 0.41 11.00
CA TRP A 97 5.48 -0.45 10.62
C TRP A 97 5.71 -1.90 11.00
N SER A 98 6.91 -2.42 10.73
CA SER A 98 7.30 -3.76 11.16
C SER A 98 7.18 -3.92 12.68
N LYS A 99 7.68 -2.95 13.45
CA LYS A 99 7.59 -3.00 14.91
C LYS A 99 6.13 -2.96 15.37
N PHE A 100 5.34 -2.05 14.81
CA PHE A 100 3.91 -1.95 15.07
C PHE A 100 3.18 -3.27 14.83
N PHE A 101 3.40 -3.94 13.68
CA PHE A 101 2.78 -5.24 13.41
C PHE A 101 3.22 -6.30 14.42
N THR A 102 4.50 -6.33 14.80
CA THR A 102 4.99 -7.24 15.84
C THR A 102 4.28 -6.98 17.16
N ASP A 103 4.24 -5.73 17.61
CA ASP A 103 3.66 -5.32 18.90
C ASP A 103 2.16 -5.65 18.96
N VAL A 104 1.41 -5.35 17.90
CA VAL A 104 -0.04 -5.64 17.81
C VAL A 104 -0.33 -7.15 17.87
N THR A 105 0.61 -7.99 17.44
CA THR A 105 0.45 -9.45 17.48
C THR A 105 1.08 -10.11 18.70
N ASN A 106 1.71 -9.32 19.57
CA ASN A 106 2.32 -9.82 20.80
C ASN A 106 1.28 -9.84 21.94
N PHE A 107 0.42 -10.85 21.92
CA PHE A 107 -0.62 -11.04 22.94
C PHE A 107 -0.06 -11.36 24.33
N GLU A 108 1.17 -11.86 24.43
CA GLU A 108 1.84 -12.11 25.71
C GLU A 108 2.19 -10.79 26.41
N ALA A 109 2.68 -9.80 25.66
CA ALA A 109 3.08 -8.51 26.21
C ALA A 109 1.90 -7.54 26.40
N PHE A 110 0.94 -7.52 25.46
CA PHE A 110 -0.13 -6.51 25.43
C PHE A 110 -1.53 -7.05 25.73
N GLY A 111 -1.65 -8.36 25.96
CA GLY A 111 -2.92 -9.03 26.14
C GLY A 111 -3.64 -9.29 24.81
N LYS A 112 -4.51 -10.28 24.82
CA LYS A 112 -5.35 -10.63 23.67
C LYS A 112 -6.64 -9.77 23.69
N PRO A 113 -7.03 -9.14 22.57
CA PRO A 113 -8.30 -8.42 22.50
C PRO A 113 -9.49 -9.34 22.80
N THR A 114 -10.49 -8.84 23.53
CA THR A 114 -11.64 -9.61 24.04
C THR A 114 -12.39 -10.40 22.96
N ASP A 115 -12.52 -9.86 21.75
CA ASP A 115 -13.25 -10.48 20.64
C ASP A 115 -12.34 -11.10 19.57
N PHE A 116 -11.04 -11.28 19.84
CA PHE A 116 -10.09 -11.75 18.83
C PHE A 116 -10.46 -13.12 18.27
N ASP A 117 -10.80 -14.09 19.12
CA ASP A 117 -11.13 -15.46 18.66
C ASP A 117 -12.39 -15.50 17.81
N ARG A 118 -13.45 -14.80 18.24
CA ARG A 118 -14.70 -14.68 17.49
C ARG A 118 -14.48 -14.02 16.12
N THR A 119 -13.60 -13.02 16.06
CA THR A 119 -13.25 -12.33 14.82
C THR A 119 -12.39 -13.21 13.93
N ARG A 120 -11.46 -13.98 14.50
CA ARG A 120 -10.61 -14.94 13.78
C ARG A 120 -11.46 -16.05 13.14
N GLU A 121 -12.41 -16.62 13.88
CA GLU A 121 -13.32 -17.65 13.36
C GLU A 121 -14.17 -17.12 12.21
N ARG A 122 -14.74 -15.91 12.36
CA ARG A 122 -15.47 -15.25 11.27
C ARG A 122 -14.58 -15.02 10.04
N GLY A 123 -13.37 -14.52 10.23
CA GLY A 123 -12.42 -14.29 9.14
C GLY A 123 -12.02 -15.58 8.41
N ASN A 124 -11.83 -16.68 9.15
CA ASN A 124 -11.50 -17.98 8.58
C ASN A 124 -12.65 -18.56 7.75
N LEU A 125 -13.90 -18.40 8.18
CA LEU A 125 -15.07 -18.84 7.41
C LEU A 125 -15.12 -18.21 6.00
N PHE A 126 -14.75 -16.93 5.88
CA PHE A 126 -14.70 -16.24 4.59
C PHE A 126 -13.46 -16.58 3.74
N ALA A 127 -12.38 -17.10 4.35
CA ALA A 127 -11.14 -17.44 3.65
C ALA A 127 -11.12 -18.88 3.09
N THR A 128 -11.99 -19.76 3.59
CA THR A 128 -12.15 -21.16 3.13
C THR A 128 -13.40 -21.40 2.27
N GLY A 129 -14.17 -20.35 1.97
CA GLY A 129 -15.33 -20.37 1.09
C GLY A 129 -14.98 -20.11 -0.37
#